data_AF-A0A9X3XNB1-F1
#
_entry.id   AF-A0A9X3XNB1-F1
#
_cell.length_a   1.000
_cell.length_b   1.000
_cell.length_c   1.000
_cell.angle_alpha   90.00
_cell.angle_beta   90.00
_cell.angle_gamma   90.00
#
_symmetry.space_group_name_H-M   'P 1'
#
loop_
_entity.id
_entity.type
_entity.pdbx_description
1 polymer ?
#
loop_
_entity_poly.entity_id
_entity_poly.type
_entity_poly.pdbx_seq_one_letter_code
_entity_poly.pdbx_strand_id
1 'polypeptide(L)'
;MKKRELLDLLKDIEDDTDINEAILGIEDFAKSSEFDVSKITLEDFKKLLDNNVEIRGYWNHEKDVVVGNTRKKYEEVDLPKKIEEAVKAKNNQGKEPWEIELAEERAKREALEKQITLEKSKANYSKILSEKKLSPELLDYLPYENGDEAINKVIETFSNIISSGITAGVNSKITENPPIPESGQGLGNIDGVEQAFFERTGLKL
;
A
#
# COMPACT_ATOMS: atom_id res chain seq x y z
N MET A 1 -24.39 22.96 -49.94
CA MET A 1 -24.28 22.76 -51.41
C MET A 1 -25.66 22.54 -52.03
N LYS A 2 -25.94 23.07 -53.22
CA LYS A 2 -27.19 22.80 -53.96
C LYS A 2 -27.05 21.50 -54.77
N LYS A 3 -28.17 20.81 -55.02
CA LYS A 3 -28.21 19.55 -55.79
C LYS A 3 -27.42 19.60 -57.11
N ARG A 4 -27.49 20.72 -57.83
CA ARG A 4 -26.79 20.88 -59.12
C ARG A 4 -25.27 20.89 -58.96
N GLU A 5 -24.76 21.53 -57.92
CA GLU A 5 -23.33 21.65 -57.64
C GLU A 5 -22.75 20.30 -57.23
N LEU A 6 -23.49 19.51 -56.43
CA LEU A 6 -23.11 18.14 -56.09
C LEU A 6 -23.03 17.26 -57.35
N LEU A 7 -24.03 17.35 -58.23
CA LEU A 7 -24.05 16.57 -59.46
C LEU A 7 -22.91 16.90 -60.41
N ASP A 8 -22.40 18.14 -60.41
CA ASP A 8 -21.23 18.49 -61.22
C ASP A 8 -19.94 17.92 -60.63
N LEU A 9 -19.76 17.97 -59.30
CA LEU A 9 -18.60 17.35 -58.63
C LEU A 9 -18.55 15.83 -58.80
N LEU A 10 -19.71 15.17 -58.82
CA LEU A 10 -19.79 13.72 -59.02
C LEU A 10 -19.45 13.27 -60.45
N LYS A 11 -19.55 14.16 -61.45
CA LYS A 11 -19.21 13.82 -62.84
C LYS A 11 -17.71 13.74 -63.11
N ASP A 12 -16.93 14.46 -62.31
CA ASP A 12 -15.48 14.55 -62.47
C ASP A 12 -14.73 13.46 -61.67
N ILE A 13 -15.46 12.66 -60.90
CA ILE A 13 -14.93 11.49 -60.16
C ILE A 13 -14.94 10.27 -61.09
N GLU A 14 -13.86 9.49 -61.09
CA GLU A 14 -13.78 8.27 -61.90
C GLU A 14 -14.84 7.24 -61.46
N ASP A 15 -15.47 6.56 -62.43
CA ASP A 15 -16.61 5.66 -62.23
C ASP A 15 -16.37 4.54 -61.18
N ASP A 16 -15.11 4.13 -60.99
CA ASP A 16 -14.71 3.06 -60.07
C ASP A 16 -14.23 3.55 -58.69
N THR A 17 -14.33 4.85 -58.40
CA THR A 17 -13.92 5.45 -57.12
C THR A 17 -14.97 5.19 -56.03
N ASP A 18 -14.53 4.92 -54.78
CA ASP A 18 -15.44 4.86 -53.63
C ASP A 18 -16.07 6.24 -53.38
N ILE A 19 -17.36 6.33 -53.65
CA ILE A 19 -18.10 7.58 -53.55
C ILE A 19 -18.20 8.11 -52.12
N ASN A 20 -18.15 7.24 -51.09
CA ASN A 20 -18.21 7.66 -49.70
C ASN A 20 -16.92 8.37 -49.29
N GLU A 21 -15.75 7.84 -49.71
CA GLU A 21 -14.46 8.48 -49.45
C GLU A 21 -14.32 9.77 -50.26
N ALA A 22 -14.72 9.76 -51.53
CA ALA A 22 -14.63 10.93 -52.40
C ALA A 22 -15.51 12.09 -51.90
N ILE A 23 -16.73 11.82 -51.43
CA ILE A 23 -17.62 12.84 -50.84
C ILE A 23 -17.06 13.40 -49.52
N LEU A 24 -16.47 12.55 -48.67
CA LEU A 24 -15.84 12.99 -47.42
C LEU A 24 -14.58 13.85 -47.65
N GLY A 25 -13.88 13.66 -48.76
CA GLY A 25 -12.75 14.50 -49.18
C GLY A 25 -13.13 15.90 -49.67
N ILE A 26 -14.41 16.14 -49.98
CA ILE A 26 -14.90 17.46 -50.37
C ILE A 26 -15.02 18.32 -49.10
N GLU A 27 -14.18 19.36 -49.00
CA GLU A 27 -14.12 20.24 -47.82
C GLU A 27 -15.50 20.76 -47.38
N ASP A 28 -16.41 21.08 -48.31
CA ASP A 28 -17.76 21.59 -48.00
C ASP A 28 -18.69 20.53 -47.38
N PHE A 29 -18.45 19.23 -47.63
CA PHE A 29 -19.17 18.13 -46.96
C PHE A 29 -18.51 17.78 -45.63
N ALA A 30 -17.18 17.78 -45.55
CA ALA A 30 -16.44 17.59 -44.29
C ALA A 30 -16.69 18.75 -43.29
N LYS A 31 -16.91 19.96 -43.80
CA LYS A 31 -17.29 21.18 -43.04
C LYS A 31 -18.80 21.37 -42.93
N SER A 32 -19.61 20.41 -43.38
CA SER A 32 -21.07 20.36 -43.12
C SER A 32 -21.38 20.05 -41.65
N SER A 33 -20.54 20.52 -40.71
CA SER A 33 -20.89 20.57 -39.31
C SER A 33 -21.89 21.71 -39.11
N GLU A 34 -23.16 21.42 -39.37
CA GLU A 34 -24.26 22.04 -38.60
C GLU A 34 -24.00 21.92 -37.08
N PHE A 35 -23.11 21.01 -36.68
CA PHE A 35 -22.57 20.88 -35.34
C PHE A 35 -21.35 21.78 -35.10
N ASP A 36 -21.55 23.10 -35.12
CA ASP A 36 -20.56 24.04 -34.58
C ASP A 36 -20.61 24.00 -33.04
N VAL A 37 -19.67 23.26 -32.43
CA VAL A 37 -19.58 23.09 -30.97
C VAL A 37 -19.47 24.44 -30.23
N SER A 38 -18.95 25.48 -30.90
CA SER A 38 -18.83 26.82 -30.31
C SER A 38 -20.14 27.61 -30.29
N LYS A 39 -21.16 27.15 -31.03
CA LYS A 39 -22.51 27.75 -31.10
C LYS A 39 -23.60 26.87 -30.50
N ILE A 40 -23.24 25.73 -29.91
CA ILE A 40 -24.20 24.84 -29.28
C ILE A 40 -24.94 25.58 -28.15
N THR A 41 -26.27 25.62 -28.22
CA THR A 41 -27.05 26.15 -27.11
C THR A 41 -27.23 25.08 -26.04
N LEU A 42 -27.64 25.50 -24.82
CA LEU A 42 -28.00 24.54 -23.78
C LEU A 42 -29.11 23.58 -24.23
N GLU A 43 -30.03 24.06 -25.06
CA GLU A 43 -31.13 23.26 -25.57
C GLU A 43 -30.67 22.20 -26.59
N ASP A 44 -29.67 22.54 -27.40
CA ASP A 44 -29.05 21.59 -28.33
C ASP A 44 -28.24 20.52 -27.58
N PHE A 45 -27.53 20.91 -26.52
CA PHE A 45 -26.85 19.96 -25.64
C PHE A 45 -27.82 19.01 -24.93
N LYS A 46 -28.96 19.52 -24.43
CA LYS A 46 -30.02 18.67 -23.85
C LYS A 46 -30.58 17.68 -24.87
N LYS A 47 -30.91 18.15 -26.08
CA LYS A 47 -31.36 17.26 -27.17
C LYS A 47 -30.32 16.20 -27.51
N LEU A 48 -29.04 16.53 -27.46
CA LEU A 48 -27.97 15.59 -27.70
C LEU A 48 -27.86 14.54 -26.59
N LEU A 49 -28.04 14.92 -25.32
CA LEU A 49 -28.20 13.97 -24.22
C LEU A 49 -29.46 13.12 -24.39
N ASP A 50 -30.58 13.69 -24.85
CA ASP A 50 -31.87 12.99 -24.99
C ASP A 50 -31.93 12.01 -26.15
N ASN A 51 -31.16 12.27 -27.21
CA ASN A 51 -31.18 11.45 -28.43
C ASN A 51 -29.95 10.54 -28.58
N ASN A 52 -28.86 10.77 -27.82
CA ASN A 52 -27.68 9.92 -27.85
C ASN A 52 -27.42 9.24 -26.50
N VAL A 53 -27.65 7.93 -26.45
CA VAL A 53 -27.51 7.11 -25.23
C VAL A 53 -26.06 7.05 -24.76
N GLU A 54 -25.08 6.98 -25.66
CA GLU A 54 -23.66 6.90 -25.32
C GLU A 54 -23.18 8.21 -24.68
N ILE A 55 -23.55 9.35 -25.26
CA ILE A 55 -23.18 10.66 -24.71
C ILE A 55 -23.86 10.91 -23.35
N ARG A 56 -25.13 10.50 -23.20
CA ARG A 56 -25.80 10.53 -21.90
C ARG A 56 -25.13 9.65 -20.86
N GLY A 57 -24.73 8.44 -21.25
CA GLY A 57 -24.04 7.49 -20.39
C GLY A 57 -22.73 8.06 -19.87
N TYR A 58 -21.91 8.61 -20.77
CA TYR A 58 -20.66 9.28 -20.41
C TYR A 58 -20.88 10.49 -19.50
N TRP A 59 -21.83 11.37 -19.84
CA TRP A 59 -22.13 12.56 -19.02
C TRP A 59 -22.59 12.20 -17.60
N ASN A 60 -23.46 11.20 -17.46
CA ASN A 60 -23.91 10.75 -16.15
C ASN A 60 -22.77 10.11 -15.34
N HIS A 61 -21.92 9.31 -15.98
CA HIS A 61 -20.75 8.74 -15.33
C HIS A 61 -19.83 9.83 -14.77
N GLU A 62 -19.46 10.83 -15.58
CA GLU A 62 -18.62 11.94 -15.14
C GLU A 62 -19.25 12.72 -13.98
N LYS A 63 -20.54 13.00 -14.07
CA LYS A 63 -21.28 13.65 -12.99
C LYS A 63 -21.24 12.83 -11.70
N ASP A 64 -21.46 11.53 -11.79
CA ASP A 64 -21.43 10.62 -10.63
C ASP A 64 -20.03 10.52 -10.03
N VAL A 65 -18.98 10.50 -10.86
CA VAL A 65 -17.57 10.56 -10.43
C VAL A 65 -17.29 11.88 -9.69
N VAL A 66 -17.69 13.02 -10.25
CA VAL A 66 -17.49 14.34 -9.62
C VAL A 66 -18.24 14.43 -8.29
N VAL A 67 -19.49 13.99 -8.24
CA VAL A 67 -20.29 13.99 -7.01
C VAL A 67 -19.69 13.04 -5.97
N GLY A 68 -19.27 11.85 -6.40
CA GLY A 68 -18.59 10.86 -5.55
C GLY A 68 -17.29 11.40 -4.97
N ASN A 69 -16.43 12.00 -5.79
CA ASN A 69 -15.18 12.60 -5.37
C ASN A 69 -15.41 13.80 -4.43
N THR A 70 -16.42 14.62 -4.71
CA THR A 70 -16.80 15.74 -3.83
C THR A 70 -17.27 15.24 -2.48
N ARG A 71 -18.10 14.19 -2.45
CA ARG A 71 -18.56 13.56 -1.20
C ARG A 71 -17.38 12.98 -0.41
N LYS A 72 -16.51 12.21 -1.06
CA LYS A 72 -15.31 11.66 -0.43
C LYS A 72 -14.42 12.75 0.16
N LYS A 73 -14.14 13.81 -0.62
CA LYS A 73 -13.36 14.95 -0.13
C LYS A 73 -14.01 15.58 1.09
N TYR A 74 -15.33 15.74 1.08
CA TYR A 74 -16.04 16.27 2.22
C TYR A 74 -15.93 15.35 3.44
N GLU A 75 -16.15 14.05 3.29
CA GLU A 75 -16.11 13.05 4.37
C GLU A 75 -14.69 12.83 4.93
N GLU A 76 -13.67 12.79 4.08
CA GLU A 76 -12.29 12.45 4.45
C GLU A 76 -11.48 13.68 4.89
N VAL A 77 -11.81 14.88 4.39
CA VAL A 77 -10.99 16.08 4.60
C VAL A 77 -11.75 17.18 5.34
N ASP A 78 -12.90 17.59 4.81
CA ASP A 78 -13.57 18.80 5.32
C ASP A 78 -14.33 18.54 6.62
N LEU A 79 -14.99 17.38 6.73
CA LEU A 79 -15.76 16.99 7.92
C LEU A 79 -14.85 16.75 9.14
N PRO A 80 -13.72 16.01 9.05
CA PRO A 80 -12.79 15.86 10.17
C PRO A 80 -12.23 17.20 10.65
N LYS A 81 -11.87 18.10 9.73
CA LYS A 81 -11.41 19.46 10.08
C LYS A 81 -12.47 20.24 10.85
N LYS A 82 -13.72 20.23 10.37
CA LYS A 82 -14.84 20.90 11.06
C LYS A 82 -15.08 20.32 12.46
N ILE A 83 -14.96 19.01 12.62
CA ILE A 83 -15.08 18.35 13.93
C ILE A 83 -13.92 18.79 14.84
N GLU A 84 -12.68 18.77 14.35
CA GLU A 84 -11.50 19.18 15.11
C GLU A 84 -11.61 20.65 15.58
N GLU A 85 -12.01 21.56 14.68
CA GLU A 85 -12.25 22.96 15.00
C GLU A 85 -13.35 23.13 16.07
N ALA A 86 -14.46 22.41 15.94
CA ALA A 86 -15.55 22.46 16.92
C ALA A 86 -15.13 21.91 18.29
N VAL A 87 -14.38 20.81 18.33
CA VAL A 87 -13.83 20.24 19.56
C VAL A 87 -12.84 21.20 20.21
N LYS A 88 -11.93 21.80 19.43
CA LYS A 88 -11.00 22.82 19.93
C LYS A 88 -11.74 24.02 20.50
N ALA A 89 -12.73 24.55 19.77
CA ALA A 89 -13.54 25.67 20.24
C ALA A 89 -14.27 25.35 21.55
N LYS A 90 -14.80 24.12 21.68
CA LYS A 90 -15.43 23.66 22.93
C LYS A 90 -14.43 23.49 24.08
N ASN A 91 -13.27 22.90 23.83
CA ASN A 91 -12.22 22.70 24.84
C ASN A 91 -11.58 24.01 25.31
N ASN A 92 -11.65 25.04 24.47
CA ASN A 92 -11.14 26.38 24.75
C ASN A 92 -12.23 27.33 25.27
N GLN A 93 -13.48 26.88 25.35
CA GLN A 93 -14.58 27.69 25.86
C GLN A 93 -14.34 28.04 27.33
N GLY A 94 -14.28 29.34 27.64
CA GLY A 94 -14.07 29.84 29.00
C GLY A 94 -12.61 29.86 29.47
N LYS A 95 -11.65 29.61 28.58
CA LYS A 95 -10.21 29.80 28.84
C LYS A 95 -9.74 31.12 28.27
N GLU A 96 -8.82 31.76 28.98
CA GLU A 96 -8.13 32.94 28.45
C GLU A 96 -7.14 32.55 27.34
N PRO A 97 -6.83 33.45 26.38
CA PRO A 97 -5.91 33.15 25.28
C PRO A 97 -4.56 32.59 25.72
N TRP A 98 -4.01 33.10 26.83
CA TRP A 98 -2.73 32.65 27.38
C TRP A 98 -2.82 31.25 28.01
N GLU A 99 -3.98 30.83 28.52
CA GLU A 99 -4.18 29.48 29.05
C GLU A 99 -4.25 28.44 27.93
N ILE A 100 -4.84 28.82 26.80
CA ILE A 100 -4.89 28.00 25.59
C ILE A 100 -3.47 27.80 25.04
N GLU A 101 -2.72 28.89 24.88
CA GLU A 101 -1.35 28.85 24.37
C GLU A 101 -0.43 28.03 25.29
N LEU A 102 -0.52 28.23 26.60
CA LEU A 102 0.25 27.46 27.59
C LEU A 102 -0.09 25.97 27.56
N ALA A 103 -1.37 25.61 27.41
CA ALA A 103 -1.79 24.22 27.31
C ALA A 103 -1.29 23.56 26.02
N GLU A 104 -1.35 24.27 24.89
CA GLU A 104 -0.81 23.79 23.61
C GLU A 104 0.71 23.62 23.65
N GLU A 105 1.44 24.56 24.24
CA GLU A 105 2.89 24.44 24.41
C GLU A 105 3.27 23.27 25.32
N ARG A 106 2.55 23.07 26.44
CA ARG A 106 2.75 21.92 27.32
C ARG A 106 2.51 20.61 26.59
N ALA A 107 1.41 20.49 25.85
CA ALA A 107 1.10 19.30 25.07
C ALA A 107 2.16 19.02 24.00
N LYS A 108 2.64 20.06 23.31
CA LYS A 108 3.75 19.93 22.34
C LYS A 108 5.04 19.46 23.01
N ARG A 109 5.40 20.03 24.16
CA ARG A 109 6.59 19.64 24.92
C ARG A 109 6.50 18.20 25.40
N GLU A 110 5.37 17.79 25.97
CA GLU A 110 5.15 16.41 26.41
C GLU A 110 5.22 15.42 25.25
N ALA A 111 4.66 15.77 24.08
CA ALA A 111 4.76 14.93 22.88
C ALA A 111 6.20 14.78 22.40
N LEU A 112 6.97 15.87 22.37
CA LEU A 112 8.40 15.84 22.01
C LEU A 112 9.23 15.05 23.03
N GLU A 113 8.99 15.24 24.33
CA GLU A 113 9.69 14.48 25.37
C GLU A 113 9.39 12.98 25.28
N LYS A 114 8.13 12.60 24.99
CA LYS A 114 7.76 11.21 24.72
C LYS A 114 8.48 10.65 23.49
N GLN A 115 8.56 11.40 22.39
CA GLN A 115 9.29 10.99 21.20
C GLN A 115 10.79 10.82 21.48
N ILE A 116 11.43 11.80 22.12
CA ILE A 116 12.86 11.73 22.48
C ILE A 116 13.13 10.53 23.39
N THR A 117 12.25 10.28 24.36
CA THR A 117 12.38 9.14 25.28
C THR A 117 12.23 7.82 24.53
N LEU A 118 11.24 7.72 23.64
CA LEU A 118 11.04 6.54 22.80
C LEU A 118 12.24 6.28 21.88
N GLU A 119 12.77 7.31 21.23
CA GLU A 119 13.95 7.20 20.36
C GLU A 119 15.19 6.75 21.14
N LYS A 120 15.44 7.33 22.32
CA LYS A 120 16.53 6.90 23.21
C LYS A 120 16.36 5.44 23.62
N SER A 121 15.15 5.04 23.99
CA SER A 121 14.84 3.65 24.33
C SER A 121 15.07 2.73 23.13
N LYS A 122 14.58 3.07 21.94
CA LYS A 122 14.85 2.33 20.69
C LYS A 122 16.36 2.17 20.45
N ALA A 123 17.13 3.24 20.59
CA ALA A 123 18.59 3.19 20.42
C ALA A 123 19.27 2.26 21.44
N ASN A 124 18.84 2.30 22.71
CA ASN A 124 19.38 1.41 23.76
C ASN A 124 19.03 -0.05 23.49
N TYR A 125 17.76 -0.35 23.21
CA TYR A 125 17.32 -1.72 22.96
C TYR A 125 17.82 -2.28 21.62
N SER A 126 18.14 -1.43 20.64
CA SER A 126 18.79 -1.85 19.39
C SER A 126 20.16 -2.49 19.67
N LYS A 127 20.92 -1.92 20.62
CA LYS A 127 22.20 -2.49 21.07
C LYS A 127 22.02 -3.82 21.78
N ILE A 128 21.04 -3.90 22.69
CA ILE A 128 20.74 -5.12 23.46
C ILE A 128 20.31 -6.27 22.52
N LEU A 129 19.45 -5.98 21.52
CA LEU A 129 19.07 -6.96 20.50
C LEU A 129 20.30 -7.42 19.71
N SER A 130 21.16 -6.49 19.28
CA SER A 130 22.38 -6.82 18.55
C SER A 130 23.34 -7.70 19.36
N GLU A 131 23.52 -7.42 20.65
CA GLU A 131 24.32 -8.25 21.58
C GLU A 131 23.76 -9.67 21.70
N LYS A 132 22.44 -9.81 21.69
CA LYS A 132 21.75 -11.11 21.68
C LYS A 132 21.64 -11.74 20.29
N LYS A 133 22.26 -11.14 19.26
CA LYS A 133 22.21 -11.57 17.85
C LYS A 133 20.77 -11.66 17.31
N LEU A 134 19.90 -10.78 17.79
CA LEU A 134 18.51 -10.64 17.37
C LEU A 134 18.36 -9.51 16.35
N SER A 135 17.35 -9.61 15.48
CA SER A 135 17.09 -8.62 14.42
C SER A 135 16.65 -7.27 15.00
N PRO A 136 17.17 -6.12 14.49
CA PRO A 136 16.68 -4.78 14.85
C PRO A 136 15.20 -4.54 14.54
N GLU A 137 14.61 -5.30 13.61
CA GLU A 137 13.18 -5.21 13.28
C GLU A 137 12.28 -5.55 14.47
N LEU A 138 12.82 -6.25 15.48
CA LEU A 138 12.08 -6.59 16.70
C LEU A 138 11.83 -5.39 17.61
N LEU A 139 12.48 -4.25 17.38
CA LEU A 139 12.29 -3.03 18.17
C LEU A 139 10.84 -2.56 18.18
N ASP A 140 10.15 -2.65 17.04
CA ASP A 140 8.77 -2.15 16.92
C ASP A 140 7.75 -3.02 17.69
N TYR A 141 8.16 -4.19 18.16
CA TYR A 141 7.33 -5.10 18.96
C TYR A 141 7.60 -5.00 20.47
N LEU A 142 8.50 -4.12 20.89
CA LEU A 142 8.83 -3.96 22.30
C LEU A 142 7.78 -3.08 23.02
N PRO A 143 7.34 -3.48 24.24
CA PRO A 143 6.31 -2.76 24.98
C PRO A 143 6.90 -1.56 25.73
N TYR A 144 7.25 -0.50 25.01
CA TYR A 144 7.92 0.69 25.57
C TYR A 144 7.16 1.38 26.71
N GLU A 145 5.83 1.27 26.73
CA GLU A 145 4.99 1.87 27.77
C GLU A 145 5.00 1.10 29.10
N ASN A 146 5.48 -0.15 29.07
CA ASN A 146 5.41 -1.06 30.22
C ASN A 146 6.74 -1.12 31.01
N GLY A 147 7.68 -0.23 30.69
CA GLY A 147 8.97 -0.14 31.36
C GLY A 147 9.98 -1.23 30.97
N ASP A 148 11.21 -1.08 31.47
CA ASP A 148 12.36 -1.86 31.03
C ASP A 148 12.26 -3.36 31.34
N GLU A 149 11.61 -3.74 32.44
CA GLU A 149 11.43 -5.14 32.82
C GLU A 149 10.56 -5.91 31.81
N ALA A 150 9.47 -5.30 31.37
CA ALA A 150 8.59 -5.90 30.36
C ALA A 150 9.30 -6.05 29.01
N ILE A 151 10.11 -5.05 28.64
CA ILE A 151 10.90 -5.07 27.40
C ILE A 151 11.94 -6.20 27.44
N ASN A 152 12.70 -6.31 28.51
CA ASN A 152 13.71 -7.36 28.66
C ASN A 152 13.09 -8.77 28.62
N LYS A 153 11.93 -8.96 29.25
CA LYS A 153 11.19 -10.24 29.20
C LYS A 153 10.76 -10.61 27.78
N VAL A 154 10.32 -9.64 26.98
CA VAL A 154 9.98 -9.87 25.57
C VAL A 154 11.22 -10.23 24.75
N ILE A 155 12.34 -9.54 24.97
CA ILE A 155 13.62 -9.84 24.33
C ILE A 155 14.10 -11.26 24.67
N GLU A 156 14.01 -11.67 25.93
CA GLU A 156 14.32 -13.04 26.35
C GLU A 156 13.40 -14.06 25.69
N THR A 157 12.11 -13.74 25.57
CA THR A 157 11.14 -14.59 24.88
C THR A 157 11.53 -14.78 23.42
N PHE A 158 11.88 -13.71 22.70
CA PHE A 158 12.38 -13.81 21.33
C PHE A 158 13.65 -14.66 21.24
N SER A 159 14.61 -14.45 22.13
CA SER A 159 15.84 -15.23 22.21
C SER A 159 15.54 -16.71 22.39
N ASN A 160 14.66 -17.08 23.32
CA ASN A 160 14.32 -18.46 23.61
C ASN A 160 13.61 -19.14 22.44
N ILE A 161 12.65 -18.46 21.81
CA ILE A 161 11.92 -18.98 20.64
C ILE A 161 12.90 -19.26 19.50
N ILE A 162 13.75 -18.29 19.16
CA ILE A 162 14.70 -18.42 18.04
C ILE A 162 15.73 -19.52 18.34
N SER A 163 16.33 -19.53 19.53
CA SER A 163 17.28 -20.56 19.93
C SER A 163 16.65 -21.96 19.89
N SER A 164 15.43 -22.11 20.40
CA SER A 164 14.73 -23.41 20.38
C SER A 164 14.45 -23.90 18.95
N GLY A 165 14.05 -23.00 18.04
CA GLY A 165 13.83 -23.32 16.63
C GLY A 165 15.12 -23.71 15.90
N ILE A 166 16.23 -23.01 16.16
CA ILE A 166 17.55 -23.36 15.62
C ILE A 166 17.98 -24.73 16.13
N THR A 167 17.90 -24.98 17.43
CA THR A 167 18.29 -26.28 18.01
C THR A 167 17.44 -27.41 17.44
N ALA A 168 16.12 -27.22 17.32
CA ALA A 168 15.23 -28.23 16.72
C ALA A 168 15.61 -28.50 15.25
N GLY A 169 15.84 -27.46 14.45
CA GLY A 169 16.23 -27.60 13.04
C GLY A 169 17.60 -28.24 12.84
N VAL A 170 18.59 -27.86 13.67
CA VAL A 170 19.93 -28.47 13.65
C VAL A 170 19.84 -29.94 14.05
N ASN A 171 19.11 -30.27 15.12
CA ASN A 171 18.91 -31.65 15.55
C ASN A 171 18.23 -32.47 14.44
N SER A 172 17.18 -31.95 13.79
CA SER A 172 16.51 -32.62 12.66
C SER A 172 17.51 -32.93 11.55
N LYS A 173 18.35 -31.96 11.16
CA LYS A 173 19.37 -32.15 10.11
C LYS A 173 20.45 -33.16 10.50
N ILE A 174 20.90 -33.16 11.75
CA ILE A 174 21.88 -34.14 12.25
C ILE A 174 21.26 -35.53 12.25
N THR A 175 19.98 -35.67 12.63
CA THR A 175 19.29 -36.97 12.63
C THR A 175 18.97 -37.47 11.23
N GLU A 176 18.65 -36.59 10.29
CA GLU A 176 18.34 -36.93 8.89
C GLU A 176 19.60 -37.19 8.05
N ASN A 177 20.72 -36.53 8.38
CA ASN A 177 21.99 -36.66 7.68
C ASN A 177 23.13 -36.82 8.70
N PRO A 178 23.27 -38.01 9.32
CA PRO A 178 24.30 -38.25 10.32
C PRO A 178 25.69 -38.02 9.70
N PRO A 179 26.62 -37.38 10.44
CA PRO A 179 27.97 -37.16 9.94
C PRO A 179 28.61 -38.50 9.61
N ILE A 180 29.02 -38.68 8.34
CA ILE A 180 29.83 -39.83 7.93
C ILE A 180 31.22 -39.61 8.54
N PRO A 181 31.69 -40.46 9.47
CA PRO A 181 33.01 -40.30 10.05
C PRO A 181 34.08 -40.37 8.95
N GLU A 182 35.06 -39.46 8.99
CA GLU A 182 36.23 -39.54 8.11
C GLU A 182 36.92 -40.88 8.34
N SER A 183 37.12 -41.64 7.26
CA SER A 183 37.75 -42.96 7.30
C SER A 183 39.14 -42.85 7.95
N GLY A 184 39.26 -43.30 9.21
CA GLY A 184 40.54 -43.46 9.89
C GLY A 184 40.72 -42.74 11.23
N GLN A 185 39.75 -41.99 11.74
CA GLN A 185 39.83 -41.39 13.08
C GLN A 185 38.67 -41.86 13.97
N GLY A 186 38.82 -43.04 14.59
CA GLY A 186 37.87 -43.46 15.64
C GLY A 186 37.63 -44.94 15.80
N LEU A 187 38.63 -45.81 15.65
CA LEU A 187 38.55 -47.20 16.12
C LEU A 187 39.88 -47.61 16.75
N GLY A 188 40.22 -46.96 17.86
CA GLY A 188 41.10 -47.58 18.84
C GLY A 188 40.28 -48.62 19.60
N ASN A 189 40.53 -49.91 19.34
CA ASN A 189 40.03 -51.09 20.06
C ASN A 189 38.78 -50.86 20.93
N ILE A 190 37.61 -50.89 20.31
CA ILE A 190 36.31 -51.01 21.02
C ILE A 190 36.34 -52.31 21.84
N ASP A 191 36.11 -52.20 23.15
CA ASP A 191 36.07 -53.35 24.07
C ASP A 191 34.84 -54.22 23.75
N GLY A 192 34.86 -55.50 24.12
CA GLY A 192 33.81 -56.49 23.82
C GLY A 192 32.42 -56.08 24.32
N VAL A 193 32.33 -55.20 25.32
CA VAL A 193 31.06 -54.62 25.79
C VAL A 193 30.47 -53.65 24.77
N GLU A 194 31.30 -52.86 24.10
CA GLU A 194 30.89 -51.87 23.11
C GLU A 194 30.50 -52.56 21.80
N GLN A 195 31.25 -53.61 21.39
CA GLN A 195 30.84 -54.47 20.27
C GLN A 195 29.47 -55.11 20.50
N ALA A 196 29.23 -55.68 21.69
CA ALA A 196 27.95 -56.29 22.02
C ALA A 196 26.79 -55.28 22.02
N PHE A 197 27.05 -54.01 22.33
CA PHE A 197 26.06 -52.95 22.26
C PHE A 197 25.68 -52.60 20.81
N PHE A 198 26.65 -52.48 19.91
CA PHE A 198 26.40 -52.21 18.49
C PHE A 198 25.70 -53.37 17.78
N GLU A 199 26.07 -54.63 18.07
CA GLU A 199 25.40 -55.82 17.54
C GLU A 199 23.94 -55.93 18.00
N ARG A 200 23.66 -55.56 19.26
CA ARG A 200 22.30 -55.62 19.83
C ARG A 200 21.40 -54.49 19.35
N THR A 201 21.95 -53.33 19.06
CA THR A 201 21.18 -52.14 18.65
C THR A 201 21.02 -52.02 17.14
N GLY A 202 21.78 -52.79 16.36
CA GLY A 202 21.74 -52.76 14.89
C GLY A 202 22.34 -51.50 14.28
N LEU A 203 23.04 -50.70 15.09
CA LEU A 203 23.80 -49.53 14.63
C LEU A 203 25.09 -50.04 13.99
N LYS A 204 25.23 -49.85 12.67
CA LYS A 204 26.46 -50.17 11.94
C LYS A 204 27.52 -49.12 12.22
N LEU A 205 28.75 -49.58 12.46
CA LEU A 205 29.97 -48.77 12.45
C LEU A 205 30.16 -48.06 11.10
#